data_AF-A0A838VAT6-F1
#
_entry.id   AF-A0A838VAT6-F1
#
_cell.length_a   1.000
_cell.length_b   1.000
_cell.length_c   1.000
_cell.angle_alpha   90.00
_cell.angle_beta   90.00
_cell.angle_gamma   90.00
#
_symmetry.space_group_name_H-M   'P 1'
#
loop_
_entity.id
_entity.type
_entity.pdbx_description
1 polymer ?
#
loop_
_entity_poly.entity_id
_entity_poly.type
_entity_poly.pdbx_seq_one_letter_code
_entity_poly.pdbx_strand_id
1 'polypeptide(L)'
;MARSHPLSMYRNIGIMAHIDAGKTTTTERILYYTGKSYKIGEVHEGTATMDWMEQEQERGITITSAATTCFWNDHRINIIDTPGHVDFTIEVERSLRVLDGAVACFDGVAGVEPQSETVWRQAEKYKVPRMCFVNKLDRTGANFEMCVEMIKDRLGARPLVLYLPIGIEGSFKGLVDLVENRAIIWLEESLGAKFEYQDIPDDLKDKAAAARAELIEAAVEQDDAAMEAFFEGNEPDVATLKKLIRKGTLNFSFVPVLCGSAFKNKGVQPLLDAVVDYLPSPLDIPPVEGLKLDGETVE
;
A
#
# COMPACT_ATOMS: atom_id res chain seq x y z
N MET A 1 17.12 -24.35 -2.63
CA MET A 1 18.14 -23.32 -2.35
C MET A 1 18.06 -22.95 -0.87
N ALA A 2 19.20 -22.74 -0.20
CA ALA A 2 19.19 -22.23 1.16
C ALA A 2 18.57 -20.81 1.19
N ARG A 3 17.79 -20.50 2.24
CA ARG A 3 17.17 -19.17 2.40
C ARG A 3 18.28 -18.11 2.54
N SER A 4 18.19 -17.02 1.78
CA SER A 4 19.14 -15.90 1.88
C SER A 4 18.85 -14.92 3.01
N HIS A 5 17.61 -14.90 3.51
CA HIS A 5 17.13 -13.99 4.56
C HIS A 5 16.27 -14.78 5.59
N PRO A 6 16.14 -14.29 6.83
CA PRO A 6 15.19 -14.82 7.82
C PRO A 6 13.74 -14.62 7.36
N LEU A 7 12.81 -15.49 7.77
CA LEU A 7 11.40 -15.37 7.36
C LEU A 7 10.75 -14.05 7.80
N SER A 8 11.13 -13.49 8.95
CA SER A 8 10.65 -12.18 9.42
C SER A 8 10.98 -11.02 8.46
N MET A 9 11.97 -11.19 7.59
CA MET A 9 12.39 -10.20 6.59
C MET A 9 11.75 -10.41 5.20
N TYR A 10 10.78 -11.34 5.08
CA TYR A 10 10.02 -11.52 3.85
C TYR A 10 8.75 -10.68 3.90
N ARG A 11 8.38 -10.10 2.76
CA ARG A 11 7.06 -9.51 2.51
C ARG A 11 6.52 -10.11 1.21
N ASN A 12 5.52 -10.96 1.31
CA ASN A 12 4.82 -11.50 0.13
C ASN A 12 3.56 -10.67 -0.09
N ILE A 13 3.61 -9.75 -1.06
CA ILE A 13 2.56 -8.75 -1.25
C ILE A 13 1.95 -8.81 -2.64
N GLY A 14 0.64 -8.56 -2.71
CA GLY A 14 -0.03 -8.28 -3.97
C GLY A 14 -0.34 -6.81 -4.12
N ILE A 15 -0.26 -6.29 -5.34
CA ILE A 15 -0.87 -4.99 -5.64
C ILE A 15 -2.23 -5.28 -6.27
N MET A 16 -3.29 -4.76 -5.65
CA MET A 16 -4.67 -5.01 -6.03
C MET A 16 -5.37 -3.69 -6.32
N ALA A 17 -6.12 -3.61 -7.40
CA ALA A 17 -6.76 -2.35 -7.81
C ALA A 17 -7.84 -2.58 -8.86
N HIS A 18 -8.72 -1.60 -9.06
CA HIS A 18 -9.51 -1.54 -10.28
C HIS A 18 -8.62 -1.29 -11.52
N ILE A 19 -9.20 -1.45 -12.71
CA ILE A 19 -8.62 -1.08 -14.00
C ILE A 19 -8.23 0.41 -13.91
N ASP A 20 -7.10 0.75 -14.52
CA ASP A 20 -6.57 2.10 -14.58
C ASP A 20 -6.23 2.79 -13.26
N ALA A 21 -6.45 2.21 -12.07
CA ALA A 21 -6.02 2.81 -10.78
C ALA A 21 -4.47 2.92 -10.61
N GLY A 22 -3.71 2.49 -11.62
CA GLY A 22 -2.25 2.65 -11.69
C GLY A 22 -1.47 1.57 -10.96
N LYS A 23 -2.05 0.36 -10.82
CA LYS A 23 -1.42 -0.81 -10.22
C LYS A 23 -0.08 -1.15 -10.88
N THR A 24 -0.08 -1.45 -12.17
CA THR A 24 1.14 -1.81 -12.93
C THR A 24 2.16 -0.67 -12.93
N THR A 25 1.71 0.58 -13.08
CA THR A 25 2.60 1.75 -12.96
C THR A 25 3.27 1.81 -11.59
N THR A 26 2.53 1.51 -10.52
CA THR A 26 3.07 1.46 -9.15
C THR A 26 4.08 0.32 -9.02
N THR A 27 3.78 -0.86 -9.57
CA THR A 27 4.71 -2.00 -9.62
C THR A 27 6.02 -1.63 -10.33
N GLU A 28 5.95 -1.00 -11.52
CA GLU A 28 7.14 -0.60 -12.26
C GLU A 28 8.00 0.43 -11.49
N ARG A 29 7.37 1.39 -10.79
CA ARG A 29 8.12 2.33 -9.92
C ARG A 29 8.79 1.60 -8.76
N ILE A 30 8.13 0.63 -8.15
CA ILE A 30 8.74 -0.20 -7.10
C ILE A 30 9.97 -0.95 -7.65
N LEU A 31 9.87 -1.57 -8.82
CA LEU A 31 10.99 -2.28 -9.44
C LEU A 31 12.17 -1.36 -9.75
N TYR A 32 11.90 -0.13 -10.16
CA TYR A 32 12.93 0.87 -10.38
C TYR A 32 13.62 1.31 -9.08
N TYR A 33 12.85 1.70 -8.06
CA TYR A 33 13.43 2.20 -6.80
C TYR A 33 14.19 1.14 -6.01
N THR A 34 13.79 -0.12 -6.13
CA THR A 34 14.53 -1.25 -5.54
C THR A 34 15.77 -1.66 -6.34
N GLY A 35 16.05 -0.97 -7.46
CA GLY A 35 17.18 -1.28 -8.35
C GLY A 35 17.01 -2.57 -9.16
N LYS A 36 15.84 -3.20 -9.13
CA LYS A 36 15.53 -4.42 -9.88
C LYS A 36 15.46 -4.16 -11.38
N SER A 37 14.93 -3.01 -11.76
CA SER A 37 14.94 -2.50 -13.14
C SER A 37 15.77 -1.22 -13.24
N TYR A 38 16.59 -1.14 -14.29
CA TYR A 38 17.41 0.04 -14.60
C TYR A 38 16.66 1.10 -15.43
N LYS A 39 15.45 0.76 -15.91
CA LYS A 39 14.57 1.65 -16.68
C LYS A 39 13.16 1.53 -16.13
N ILE A 40 12.41 2.60 -16.21
CA ILE A 40 11.01 2.56 -15.81
C ILE A 40 10.17 2.19 -17.03
N GLY A 41 9.42 1.09 -16.93
CA GLY A 41 8.43 0.72 -17.93
C GLY A 41 7.19 1.60 -17.84
N GLU A 42 6.59 1.87 -19.00
CA GLU A 42 5.31 2.57 -19.11
C GLU A 42 4.29 1.67 -19.81
N VAL A 43 3.13 1.51 -19.17
CA VAL A 43 2.04 0.66 -19.67
C VAL A 43 1.52 1.17 -21.02
N HIS A 44 1.38 2.49 -21.17
CA HIS A 44 0.89 3.10 -22.41
C HIS A 44 1.86 2.97 -23.59
N GLU A 45 3.15 2.73 -23.32
CA GLU A 45 4.15 2.50 -24.35
C GLU A 45 4.41 1.00 -24.60
N GLY A 46 3.69 0.12 -23.89
CA GLY A 46 3.89 -1.34 -23.97
C GLY A 46 5.24 -1.80 -23.40
N THR A 47 5.91 -0.97 -22.60
CA THR A 47 7.26 -1.25 -22.06
C THR A 47 7.24 -1.72 -20.61
N ALA A 48 6.06 -1.92 -20.02
CA ALA A 48 5.91 -2.44 -18.66
C ALA A 48 6.48 -3.87 -18.56
N THR A 49 7.35 -4.09 -17.58
CA THR A 49 8.07 -5.36 -17.40
C THR A 49 7.13 -6.50 -17.00
N MET A 50 6.09 -6.19 -16.23
CA MET A 50 5.15 -7.18 -15.69
C MET A 50 4.09 -7.63 -16.71
N ASP A 51 3.74 -6.78 -17.67
CA ASP A 51 2.81 -7.07 -18.76
C ASP A 51 3.60 -7.64 -19.96
N TRP A 52 3.94 -8.93 -19.89
CA TRP A 52 4.84 -9.58 -20.87
C TRP A 52 4.09 -10.16 -22.07
N MET A 53 2.78 -10.39 -21.98
CA MET A 53 1.99 -10.89 -23.11
C MET A 53 1.74 -9.77 -24.12
N GLU A 54 1.80 -10.10 -25.42
CA GLU A 54 1.52 -9.15 -26.49
C GLU A 54 0.13 -8.51 -26.34
N GLN A 55 -0.88 -9.29 -25.92
CA GLN A 55 -2.23 -8.78 -25.68
C GLN A 55 -2.32 -7.83 -24.47
N GLU A 56 -1.47 -8.00 -23.45
CA GLU A 56 -1.42 -7.09 -22.30
C GLU A 56 -0.83 -5.74 -22.73
N GLN A 57 0.25 -5.77 -23.51
CA GLN A 57 0.91 -4.58 -24.05
C GLN A 57 0.02 -3.83 -25.06
N GLU A 58 -0.65 -4.55 -25.96
CA GLU A 58 -1.57 -3.95 -26.95
C GLU A 58 -2.78 -3.27 -26.30
N ARG A 59 -3.31 -3.84 -25.22
CA ARG A 59 -4.55 -3.37 -24.58
C ARG A 59 -4.31 -2.51 -23.34
N GLY A 60 -3.08 -2.44 -22.84
CA GLY A 60 -2.72 -1.72 -21.62
C GLY A 60 -3.40 -2.27 -20.35
N ILE A 61 -3.67 -3.57 -20.30
CA ILE A 61 -4.31 -4.24 -19.16
C ILE A 61 -3.47 -5.44 -18.71
N THR A 62 -3.46 -5.70 -17.40
CA THR A 62 -2.87 -6.92 -16.83
C THR A 62 -3.89 -8.07 -16.88
N ILE A 63 -3.53 -9.16 -17.55
CA ILE A 63 -4.35 -10.37 -17.75
C ILE A 63 -3.88 -11.49 -16.83
N THR A 64 -2.56 -11.69 -16.71
CA THR A 64 -1.96 -12.76 -15.90
C THR A 64 -1.21 -12.24 -14.70
N SER A 65 -1.25 -13.00 -13.61
CA SER A 65 -0.51 -12.65 -12.41
C SER A 65 0.98 -12.90 -12.64
N ALA A 66 1.79 -11.85 -12.56
CA ALA A 66 3.25 -11.93 -12.66
C ALA A 66 3.88 -11.77 -11.28
N ALA A 67 4.87 -12.61 -10.97
CA ALA A 67 5.58 -12.58 -9.70
C ALA A 67 7.03 -12.13 -9.90
N THR A 68 7.50 -11.23 -9.04
CA THR A 68 8.87 -10.73 -9.07
C THR A 68 9.42 -10.54 -7.65
N THR A 69 10.75 -10.59 -7.52
CA THR A 69 11.44 -10.37 -6.24
C THR A 69 12.33 -9.14 -6.35
N CYS A 70 12.19 -8.26 -5.36
CA CYS A 70 13.03 -7.09 -5.16
C CYS A 70 13.47 -6.96 -3.69
N PHE A 71 14.35 -6.01 -3.40
CA PHE A 71 14.92 -5.80 -2.07
C PHE A 71 14.77 -4.34 -1.65
N TRP A 72 14.34 -4.11 -0.41
CA TRP A 72 14.15 -2.77 0.16
C TRP A 72 14.43 -2.82 1.66
N ASN A 73 15.28 -1.92 2.18
CA ASN A 73 15.66 -1.86 3.60
C ASN A 73 15.99 -3.23 4.21
N ASP A 74 16.88 -4.01 3.58
CA ASP A 74 17.28 -5.37 3.96
C ASP A 74 16.15 -6.43 3.98
N HIS A 75 14.96 -6.08 3.50
CA HIS A 75 13.84 -6.99 3.34
C HIS A 75 13.76 -7.51 1.92
N ARG A 76 13.36 -8.78 1.80
CA ARG A 76 12.99 -9.38 0.54
C ARG A 76 11.50 -9.20 0.31
N ILE A 77 11.16 -8.48 -0.75
CA ILE A 77 9.76 -8.26 -1.15
C ILE A 77 9.50 -9.14 -2.38
N ASN A 78 8.51 -10.02 -2.27
CA ASN A 78 7.98 -10.78 -3.40
C ASN A 78 6.64 -10.15 -3.77
N ILE A 79 6.56 -9.58 -4.98
CA ILE A 79 5.39 -8.86 -5.47
C ILE A 79 4.67 -9.75 -6.46
N ILE A 80 3.36 -9.89 -6.29
CA ILE A 80 2.46 -10.44 -7.30
C ILE A 80 1.61 -9.29 -7.84
N ASP A 81 1.76 -8.98 -9.13
CA ASP A 81 0.91 -8.01 -9.79
C ASP A 81 -0.40 -8.70 -10.21
N THR A 82 -1.54 -8.27 -9.66
CA THR A 82 -2.82 -8.98 -9.83
C THR A 82 -3.71 -8.33 -10.88
N PRO A 83 -4.47 -9.09 -11.70
CA PRO A 83 -5.39 -8.49 -12.67
C PRO A 83 -6.42 -7.56 -12.00
N GLY A 84 -6.70 -6.41 -12.61
CA GLY A 84 -7.69 -5.44 -12.10
C GLY A 84 -9.09 -5.57 -12.71
N HIS A 85 -9.22 -6.40 -13.75
CA HIS A 85 -10.45 -6.59 -14.51
C HIS A 85 -11.27 -7.76 -13.94
N VAL A 86 -12.59 -7.60 -13.89
CA VAL A 86 -13.54 -8.57 -13.31
C VAL A 86 -13.53 -9.93 -13.99
N ASP A 87 -13.27 -9.96 -15.29
CA ASP A 87 -13.15 -11.19 -16.09
C ASP A 87 -12.00 -12.11 -15.62
N PHE A 88 -11.05 -11.60 -14.84
CA PHE A 88 -9.91 -12.36 -14.32
C PHE A 88 -9.97 -12.58 -12.80
N THR A 89 -11.18 -12.57 -12.23
CA THR A 89 -11.42 -12.81 -10.79
C THR A 89 -10.81 -14.11 -10.25
N ILE A 90 -10.71 -15.16 -11.06
CA ILE A 90 -10.05 -16.43 -10.66
C ILE A 90 -8.56 -16.22 -10.36
N GLU A 91 -7.86 -15.41 -11.16
CA GLU A 91 -6.45 -15.08 -10.94
C GLU A 91 -6.26 -14.21 -9.70
N VAL A 92 -7.19 -13.27 -9.45
CA VAL A 92 -7.20 -12.46 -8.22
C VAL A 92 -7.39 -13.35 -6.98
N GLU A 93 -8.36 -14.27 -7.00
CA GLU A 93 -8.57 -15.19 -5.88
C GLU A 93 -7.36 -16.11 -5.65
N ARG A 94 -6.74 -16.62 -6.73
CA ARG A 94 -5.54 -17.45 -6.61
C ARG A 94 -4.38 -16.66 -6.00
N SER A 95 -4.19 -15.42 -6.43
CA SER A 95 -3.14 -14.55 -5.89
C SER A 95 -3.37 -14.28 -4.41
N LEU A 96 -4.57 -13.87 -4.02
CA LEU A 96 -4.89 -13.55 -2.62
C LEU A 96 -4.72 -14.73 -1.65
N ARG A 97 -4.80 -15.98 -2.12
CA ARG A 97 -4.52 -17.18 -1.30
C ARG A 97 -3.04 -17.45 -1.06
N VAL A 98 -2.16 -16.89 -1.87
CA VAL A 98 -0.71 -17.09 -1.81
C VAL A 98 -0.02 -15.91 -1.11
N LEU A 99 -0.68 -14.75 -1.10
CA LEU A 99 -0.16 -13.52 -0.55
C LEU A 99 -0.33 -13.45 0.96
N ASP A 100 0.69 -12.94 1.64
CA ASP A 100 0.60 -12.66 3.07
C ASP A 100 -0.08 -11.30 3.29
N GLY A 101 0.18 -10.30 2.44
CA GLY A 101 -0.42 -8.97 2.53
C GLY A 101 -0.77 -8.36 1.17
N ALA A 102 -1.46 -7.23 1.18
CA ALA A 102 -1.84 -6.54 -0.05
C ALA A 102 -1.76 -5.01 0.03
N VAL A 103 -1.47 -4.38 -1.11
CA VAL A 103 -1.60 -2.94 -1.33
C VAL A 103 -2.80 -2.70 -2.25
N ALA A 104 -3.85 -2.08 -1.71
CA ALA A 104 -5.04 -1.67 -2.44
C ALA A 104 -4.80 -0.30 -3.10
N CYS A 105 -4.61 -0.24 -4.42
CA CYS A 105 -4.49 1.04 -5.13
C CYS A 105 -5.88 1.57 -5.50
N PHE A 106 -6.09 2.85 -5.21
CA PHE A 106 -7.30 3.59 -5.58
C PHE A 106 -6.94 4.77 -6.49
N ASP A 107 -7.80 5.08 -7.44
CA ASP A 107 -7.67 6.30 -8.24
C ASP A 107 -8.10 7.51 -7.40
N GLY A 108 -7.21 8.49 -7.20
CA GLY A 108 -7.50 9.70 -6.44
C GLY A 108 -8.65 10.54 -6.99
N VAL A 109 -9.05 10.35 -8.25
CA VAL A 109 -10.19 11.04 -8.89
C VAL A 109 -11.49 10.28 -8.70
N ALA A 110 -11.47 8.96 -8.86
CA ALA A 110 -12.69 8.13 -8.82
C ALA A 110 -13.00 7.58 -7.42
N GLY A 111 -11.99 7.42 -6.57
CA GLY A 111 -12.09 6.83 -5.25
C GLY A 111 -12.40 5.34 -5.29
N VAL A 112 -13.39 4.91 -4.51
CA VAL A 112 -13.82 3.50 -4.44
C VAL A 112 -14.85 3.19 -5.53
N GLU A 113 -14.44 2.35 -6.48
CA GLU A 113 -15.26 1.90 -7.60
C GLU A 113 -15.91 0.52 -7.32
N PRO A 114 -17.01 0.14 -8.03
CA PRO A 114 -17.71 -1.12 -7.79
C PRO A 114 -16.83 -2.38 -7.84
N GLN A 115 -15.81 -2.36 -8.70
CA GLN A 115 -14.86 -3.46 -8.82
C GLN A 115 -13.82 -3.45 -7.70
N SER A 116 -13.47 -2.28 -7.17
CA SER A 116 -12.62 -2.16 -5.98
C SER A 116 -13.29 -2.83 -4.78
N GLU A 117 -14.62 -2.68 -4.62
CA GLU A 117 -15.38 -3.38 -3.58
C GLU A 117 -15.31 -4.91 -3.75
N THR A 118 -15.37 -5.40 -4.99
CA THR A 118 -15.30 -6.83 -5.29
C THR A 118 -13.96 -7.42 -4.87
N VAL A 119 -12.86 -6.79 -5.28
CA VAL A 119 -11.49 -7.22 -4.92
C VAL A 119 -11.27 -7.09 -3.41
N TRP A 120 -11.82 -6.05 -2.79
CA TRP A 120 -11.76 -5.86 -1.34
C TRP A 120 -12.43 -7.01 -0.57
N ARG A 121 -13.64 -7.40 -0.98
CA ARG A 121 -14.37 -8.54 -0.38
C ARG A 121 -13.63 -9.86 -0.56
N GLN A 122 -12.97 -10.05 -1.71
CA GLN A 122 -12.12 -11.24 -1.93
C GLN A 122 -10.95 -11.27 -0.94
N ALA A 123 -10.27 -10.14 -0.74
CA ALA A 123 -9.19 -10.07 0.23
C ALA A 123 -9.70 -10.27 1.67
N GLU A 124 -10.91 -9.80 2.02
CA GLU A 124 -11.55 -10.07 3.33
C GLU A 124 -11.85 -11.55 3.54
N LYS A 125 -12.41 -12.23 2.52
CA LYS A 125 -12.69 -13.66 2.54
C LYS A 125 -11.45 -14.49 2.89
N TYR A 126 -10.29 -14.08 2.37
CA TYR A 126 -9.00 -14.75 2.64
C TYR A 126 -8.23 -14.16 3.83
N LYS A 127 -8.81 -13.20 4.56
CA LYS A 127 -8.19 -12.53 5.71
C LYS A 127 -6.77 -12.06 5.39
N VAL A 128 -6.60 -11.33 4.28
CA VAL A 128 -5.31 -10.76 3.87
C VAL A 128 -5.17 -9.36 4.49
N PRO A 129 -4.22 -9.12 5.42
CA PRO A 129 -3.90 -7.79 5.91
C PRO A 129 -3.50 -6.87 4.77
N ARG A 130 -3.95 -5.62 4.81
CA ARG A 130 -3.79 -4.71 3.68
C ARG A 130 -3.57 -3.27 4.10
N MET A 131 -3.13 -2.49 3.12
CA MET A 131 -3.06 -1.03 3.20
C MET A 131 -3.59 -0.42 1.91
N CYS A 132 -4.00 0.84 1.96
CA CYS A 132 -4.52 1.58 0.83
C CYS A 132 -3.46 2.56 0.30
N PHE A 133 -3.36 2.67 -1.02
CA PHE A 133 -2.56 3.68 -1.70
C PHE A 133 -3.46 4.48 -2.64
N VAL A 134 -3.81 5.71 -2.23
CA VAL A 134 -4.54 6.66 -3.08
C VAL A 134 -3.57 7.27 -4.08
N ASN A 135 -3.64 6.77 -5.31
CA ASN A 135 -2.73 7.09 -6.40
C ASN A 135 -3.27 8.27 -7.24
N LYS A 136 -2.51 8.70 -8.23
CA LYS A 136 -2.91 9.72 -9.22
C LYS A 136 -3.32 11.07 -8.62
N LEU A 137 -2.72 11.45 -7.49
CA LEU A 137 -2.98 12.77 -6.89
C LEU A 137 -2.51 13.95 -7.75
N ASP A 138 -1.81 13.70 -8.85
CA ASP A 138 -1.43 14.68 -9.86
C ASP A 138 -2.51 14.97 -10.92
N ARG A 139 -3.60 14.19 -10.95
CA ARG A 139 -4.68 14.34 -11.94
C ARG A 139 -5.69 15.41 -11.52
N THR A 140 -6.27 16.08 -12.50
CA THR A 140 -7.38 17.02 -12.28
C THR A 140 -8.59 16.30 -11.67
N GLY A 141 -9.16 16.89 -10.63
CA GLY A 141 -10.24 16.30 -9.85
C GLY A 141 -9.78 15.33 -8.76
N ALA A 142 -8.47 15.16 -8.55
CA ALA A 142 -7.98 14.31 -7.48
C ALA A 142 -8.36 14.87 -6.10
N ASN A 143 -9.00 14.03 -5.28
CA ASN A 143 -9.45 14.38 -3.95
C ASN A 143 -9.15 13.25 -2.97
N PHE A 144 -8.11 13.44 -2.16
CA PHE A 144 -7.66 12.47 -1.17
C PHE A 144 -8.71 12.22 -0.07
N GLU A 145 -9.32 13.28 0.45
CA GLU A 145 -10.32 13.17 1.54
C GLU A 145 -11.55 12.39 1.09
N MET A 146 -12.03 12.68 -0.13
CA MET A 146 -13.13 11.93 -0.72
C MET A 146 -12.78 10.43 -0.82
N CYS A 147 -11.56 10.08 -1.25
CA CYS A 147 -11.13 8.68 -1.31
C CYS A 147 -11.12 8.02 0.07
N VAL A 148 -10.64 8.72 1.10
CA VAL A 148 -10.64 8.24 2.49
C VAL A 148 -12.07 8.00 3.00
N GLU A 149 -12.98 8.95 2.77
CA GLU A 149 -14.39 8.79 3.16
C GLU A 149 -15.06 7.65 2.39
N MET A 150 -14.78 7.49 1.10
CA MET A 150 -15.32 6.37 0.34
C MET A 150 -14.78 5.00 0.81
N ILE A 151 -13.51 4.93 1.25
CA ILE A 151 -12.96 3.71 1.87
C ILE A 151 -13.76 3.36 3.13
N LYS A 152 -14.13 4.36 3.92
CA LYS A 152 -14.96 4.17 5.11
C LYS A 152 -16.39 3.74 4.77
N ASP A 153 -17.07 4.51 3.92
CA ASP A 153 -18.50 4.36 3.68
C ASP A 153 -18.84 3.18 2.76
N ARG A 154 -18.04 2.93 1.71
CA ARG A 154 -18.32 1.87 0.73
C ARG A 154 -17.71 0.53 1.08
N LEU A 155 -16.50 0.54 1.64
CA LEU A 155 -15.80 -0.70 2.03
C LEU A 155 -16.09 -1.11 3.47
N GLY A 156 -16.66 -0.22 4.29
CA GLY A 156 -16.89 -0.49 5.72
C GLY A 156 -15.59 -0.60 6.52
N ALA A 157 -14.48 -0.07 5.99
CA ALA A 157 -13.17 -0.13 6.63
C ALA A 157 -12.95 1.07 7.56
N ARG A 158 -12.10 0.91 8.59
CA ARG A 158 -11.61 2.05 9.40
C ARG A 158 -10.29 2.53 8.81
N PRO A 159 -10.25 3.62 8.01
CA PRO A 159 -8.99 4.13 7.48
C PRO A 159 -8.13 4.71 8.60
N LEU A 160 -6.82 4.45 8.54
CA LEU A 160 -5.80 5.10 9.37
C LEU A 160 -4.88 5.90 8.46
N VAL A 161 -5.11 7.20 8.32
CA VAL A 161 -4.33 8.06 7.42
C VAL A 161 -2.91 8.20 7.96
N LEU A 162 -1.92 7.72 7.20
CA LEU A 162 -0.49 7.85 7.55
C LEU A 162 0.17 9.07 6.90
N TYR A 163 -0.33 9.46 5.71
CA TYR A 163 0.23 10.55 4.93
C TYR A 163 -0.86 11.49 4.42
N LEU A 164 -0.64 12.80 4.57
CA LEU A 164 -1.47 13.83 3.93
C LEU A 164 -0.76 14.39 2.70
N PRO A 165 -1.48 14.64 1.59
CA PRO A 165 -0.85 15.22 0.41
C PRO A 165 -0.53 16.71 0.61
N ILE A 166 0.62 17.14 0.10
CA ILE A 166 1.03 18.55 0.00
C ILE A 166 0.79 19.00 -1.44
N GLY A 167 -0.28 19.79 -1.60
CA GLY A 167 -0.84 20.14 -2.91
C GLY A 167 -1.63 18.98 -3.52
N ILE A 168 -2.35 19.28 -4.59
CA ILE A 168 -3.08 18.31 -5.42
C ILE A 168 -2.97 18.72 -6.89
N GLU A 169 -3.28 17.81 -7.80
CA GLU A 169 -3.23 18.02 -9.24
C GLU A 169 -1.83 18.52 -9.68
N GLY A 170 -1.75 19.58 -10.50
CA GLY A 170 -0.49 20.20 -10.92
C GLY A 170 0.34 20.79 -9.77
N SER A 171 -0.23 21.01 -8.58
CA SER A 171 0.49 21.51 -7.40
C SER A 171 1.01 20.40 -6.48
N PHE A 172 0.71 19.14 -6.77
CA PHE A 172 1.14 18.01 -5.94
C PHE A 172 2.67 17.87 -5.93
N LYS A 173 3.27 18.11 -4.76
CA LYS A 173 4.73 18.20 -4.61
C LYS A 173 5.30 17.37 -3.47
N GLY A 174 4.47 16.91 -2.54
CA GLY A 174 4.96 16.27 -1.33
C GLY A 174 3.90 15.57 -0.51
N LEU A 175 4.34 15.02 0.61
CA LEU A 175 3.52 14.35 1.60
C LEU A 175 3.89 14.86 2.99
N VAL A 176 2.93 14.94 3.90
CA VAL A 176 3.17 15.05 5.34
C VAL A 176 3.16 13.64 5.91
N ASP A 177 4.28 13.20 6.48
CA ASP A 177 4.41 11.97 7.24
C ASP A 177 3.93 12.22 8.67
N LEU A 178 2.78 11.65 9.03
CA LEU A 178 2.15 11.85 10.33
C LEU A 178 2.85 11.04 11.45
N VAL A 179 3.54 9.96 11.08
CA VAL A 179 4.23 9.07 12.03
C VAL A 179 5.54 9.71 12.48
N GLU A 180 6.36 10.18 11.52
CA GLU A 180 7.61 10.90 11.79
C GLU A 180 7.39 12.40 12.05
N ASN A 181 6.16 12.89 11.88
CA ASN A 181 5.74 14.28 12.08
C ASN A 181 6.57 15.31 11.28
N ARG A 182 6.72 15.08 9.97
CA ARG A 182 7.55 15.89 9.06
C ARG A 182 6.99 15.94 7.64
N ALA A 183 7.40 16.91 6.84
CA ALA A 183 7.11 16.94 5.41
C ALA A 183 8.19 16.24 4.59
N ILE A 184 7.76 15.63 3.48
CA ILE A 184 8.60 15.03 2.44
C ILE A 184 8.29 15.79 1.14
N ILE A 185 9.27 16.53 0.63
CA ILE A 185 9.12 17.35 -0.58
C ILE A 185 10.02 16.80 -1.68
N TRP A 186 9.45 16.49 -2.85
CA TRP A 186 10.22 16.12 -4.03
C TRP A 186 10.63 17.38 -4.79
N LEU A 187 11.95 17.56 -4.99
CA LEU A 187 12.53 18.82 -5.46
C LEU A 187 12.50 19.02 -6.97
N GLU A 188 12.33 17.96 -7.74
CA GLU A 188 12.42 17.96 -9.20
C GLU A 188 11.42 16.93 -9.79
N GLU A 189 11.11 17.02 -11.09
CA GLU A 189 10.46 15.92 -11.84
C GLU A 189 11.44 14.77 -12.17
N SER A 190 12.64 14.73 -11.58
CA SER A 190 13.69 13.74 -11.84
C SER A 190 13.38 12.39 -11.19
N LEU A 191 12.44 11.64 -11.78
CA LEU A 191 12.08 10.25 -11.42
C LEU A 191 11.95 9.98 -9.91
N GLY A 192 11.63 10.99 -9.10
CA GLY A 192 11.51 10.88 -7.65
C GLY A 192 12.83 10.66 -6.90
N ALA A 193 13.99 10.81 -7.56
CA ALA A 193 15.29 10.44 -7.00
C ALA A 193 15.82 11.40 -5.93
N LYS A 194 15.29 12.62 -5.86
CA LYS A 194 15.66 13.63 -4.87
C LYS A 194 14.42 14.16 -4.14
N PHE A 195 14.37 13.89 -2.85
CA PHE A 195 13.41 14.48 -1.94
C PHE A 195 14.14 14.94 -0.67
N GLU A 196 13.52 15.89 0.04
CA GLU A 196 14.01 16.43 1.29
C GLU A 196 12.98 16.27 2.39
N TYR A 197 13.47 16.04 3.60
CA TYR A 197 12.67 16.14 4.80
C TYR A 197 12.72 17.57 5.32
N GLN A 198 11.55 18.15 5.57
CA GLN A 198 11.39 19.53 6.02
C GLN A 198 10.30 19.61 7.09
N ASP A 199 10.16 20.77 7.73
CA ASP A 199 9.03 21.04 8.62
C ASP A 199 7.71 21.06 7.83
N ILE A 200 6.61 20.73 8.52
CA ILE A 200 5.27 20.76 7.94
C ILE A 200 4.94 22.19 7.50
N PRO A 201 4.49 22.41 6.25
CA PRO A 201 4.07 23.72 5.76
C PRO A 201 3.02 24.37 6.67
N ASP A 202 3.13 25.69 6.87
CA ASP A 202 2.27 26.43 7.82
C ASP A 202 0.77 26.26 7.53
N ASP A 203 0.39 26.16 6.26
CA ASP A 203 -0.99 25.96 5.80
C ASP A 203 -1.55 24.56 6.11
N LEU A 204 -0.69 23.61 6.45
CA LEU A 204 -1.06 22.23 6.77
C LEU A 204 -0.84 21.85 8.24
N LYS A 205 -0.23 22.71 9.06
CA LYS A 205 0.11 22.39 10.46
C LYS A 205 -1.11 21.97 11.28
N ASP A 206 -2.19 22.74 11.25
CA ASP A 206 -3.39 22.44 12.03
C ASP A 206 -4.05 21.14 11.59
N LYS A 207 -4.14 20.93 10.27
CA LYS A 207 -4.70 19.72 9.68
C LYS A 207 -3.86 18.49 9.99
N ALA A 208 -2.53 18.62 9.91
CA ALA A 208 -1.60 17.54 10.23
C ALA A 208 -1.64 17.20 11.73
N ALA A 209 -1.73 18.20 12.60
CA ALA A 209 -1.88 17.98 14.05
C ALA A 209 -3.17 17.23 14.39
N ALA A 210 -4.30 17.62 13.78
CA ALA A 210 -5.58 16.93 13.97
C ALA A 210 -5.51 15.48 13.47
N ALA A 211 -5.04 15.25 12.23
CA ALA A 211 -4.93 13.91 11.67
C ALA A 211 -3.93 13.02 12.44
N ARG A 212 -2.85 13.61 12.97
CA ARG A 212 -1.87 12.91 13.81
C ARG A 212 -2.48 12.50 15.15
N ALA A 213 -3.30 13.35 15.77
CA ALA A 213 -4.00 13.02 17.01
C ALA A 213 -4.93 11.81 16.81
N GLU A 214 -5.75 11.81 15.75
CA GLU A 214 -6.61 10.68 15.39
C GLU A 214 -5.80 9.41 15.11
N LEU A 215 -4.65 9.53 14.42
CA LEU A 215 -3.76 8.41 14.17
C LEU A 215 -3.20 7.81 15.46
N ILE A 216 -2.75 8.64 16.39
CA ILE A 216 -2.18 8.18 17.66
C ILE A 216 -3.27 7.52 18.50
N GLU A 217 -4.44 8.15 18.61
CA GLU A 217 -5.59 7.61 19.34
C GLU A 217 -5.94 6.20 18.84
N ALA A 218 -6.14 6.03 17.53
CA ALA A 218 -6.45 4.73 16.95
C ALA A 218 -5.32 3.70 17.14
N ALA A 219 -4.06 4.13 17.12
CA ALA A 219 -2.92 3.24 17.33
C ALA A 219 -2.80 2.78 18.79
N VAL A 220 -2.96 3.67 19.77
CA VAL A 220 -2.85 3.30 21.19
C VAL A 220 -4.01 2.40 21.66
N GLU A 221 -5.19 2.48 21.03
CA GLU A 221 -6.29 1.51 21.24
C GLU A 221 -5.87 0.04 21.01
N GLN A 222 -4.76 -0.21 20.30
CA GLN A 222 -4.28 -1.56 20.04
C GLN A 222 -3.55 -2.17 21.23
N ASP A 223 -3.25 -1.42 22.29
CA ASP A 223 -2.50 -1.89 23.46
C ASP A 223 -2.88 -1.14 24.75
N ASP A 224 -3.41 -1.86 25.74
CA ASP A 224 -3.94 -1.28 26.99
C ASP A 224 -2.91 -0.39 27.71
N ALA A 225 -1.63 -0.80 27.74
CA ALA A 225 -0.58 -0.03 28.40
C ALA A 225 -0.23 1.25 27.63
N ALA A 226 -0.24 1.21 26.30
CA ALA A 226 -0.06 2.40 25.48
C ALA A 226 -1.25 3.37 25.63
N MET A 227 -2.47 2.84 25.71
CA MET A 227 -3.69 3.62 25.92
C MET A 227 -3.69 4.33 27.29
N GLU A 228 -3.30 3.63 28.36
CA GLU A 228 -3.17 4.21 29.70
C GLU A 228 -2.12 5.33 29.72
N ALA A 229 -0.93 5.09 29.16
CA ALA A 229 0.12 6.09 29.06
C ALA A 229 -0.32 7.35 28.28
N PHE A 230 -1.09 7.16 27.20
CA PHE A 230 -1.63 8.26 26.42
C PHE A 230 -2.63 9.12 27.21
N PHE A 231 -3.49 8.51 28.03
CA PHE A 231 -4.40 9.26 28.92
C PHE A 231 -3.67 10.03 30.03
N GLU A 232 -2.48 9.59 30.42
CA GLU A 232 -1.59 10.34 31.31
C GLU A 232 -0.82 11.48 30.61
N GLY A 233 -1.02 11.65 29.29
CA GLY A 233 -0.37 12.68 28.47
C GLY A 233 0.98 12.26 27.88
N ASN A 234 1.33 10.97 27.95
CA ASN A 234 2.57 10.44 27.37
C ASN A 234 2.31 9.88 25.97
N GLU A 235 2.67 10.63 24.93
CA GLU A 235 2.60 10.14 23.56
C GLU A 235 3.63 9.04 23.28
N PRO A 236 3.29 8.00 22.48
CA PRO A 236 4.25 6.98 22.09
C PRO A 236 5.35 7.57 21.19
N ASP A 237 6.58 7.07 21.35
CA ASP A 237 7.65 7.36 20.40
C ASP A 237 7.36 6.73 19.02
N VAL A 238 8.09 7.16 17.99
CA VAL A 238 7.89 6.69 16.61
C VAL A 238 7.99 5.17 16.51
N ALA A 239 8.94 4.55 17.22
CA ALA A 239 9.15 3.11 17.17
C ALA A 239 7.97 2.33 17.78
N THR A 240 7.42 2.82 18.89
CA THR A 240 6.22 2.26 19.54
C THR A 240 5.00 2.47 18.68
N LEU A 241 4.83 3.67 18.12
CA LEU A 241 3.73 4.00 17.22
C LEU A 241 3.72 3.07 16.00
N LYS A 242 4.88 2.82 15.36
CA LYS A 242 4.98 1.88 14.24
C LYS A 242 4.56 0.45 14.63
N LYS A 243 4.94 -0.03 15.81
CA LYS A 243 4.53 -1.35 16.32
C LYS A 243 3.02 -1.45 16.52
N LEU A 244 2.41 -0.41 17.07
CA LEU A 244 0.96 -0.34 17.29
C LEU A 244 0.18 -0.31 15.97
N ILE A 245 0.64 0.49 15.00
CA ILE A 245 0.07 0.52 13.64
C ILE A 245 0.16 -0.86 13.00
N ARG A 246 1.33 -1.51 13.08
CA ARG A 246 1.50 -2.88 12.58
C ARG A 246 0.50 -3.84 13.27
N LYS A 247 0.39 -3.80 14.60
CA LYS A 247 -0.53 -4.65 15.37
C LYS A 247 -1.98 -4.48 14.90
N GLY A 248 -2.46 -3.25 14.75
CA GLY A 248 -3.81 -2.98 14.26
C GLY A 248 -4.03 -3.35 12.79
N THR A 249 -3.00 -3.21 11.95
CA THR A 249 -3.04 -3.63 10.54
C THR A 249 -3.20 -5.14 10.40
N LEU A 250 -2.42 -5.92 11.18
CA LEU A 250 -2.47 -7.37 11.17
C LEU A 250 -3.76 -7.94 11.78
N ASN A 251 -4.36 -7.21 12.74
CA ASN A 251 -5.61 -7.58 13.40
C ASN A 251 -6.87 -7.02 12.72
N PHE A 252 -6.74 -6.35 11.58
CA PHE A 252 -7.86 -5.75 10.84
C PHE A 252 -8.64 -4.68 11.61
N SER A 253 -8.03 -4.06 12.63
CA SER A 253 -8.66 -3.01 13.44
C SER A 253 -8.80 -1.70 12.67
N PHE A 254 -7.88 -1.47 11.74
CA PHE A 254 -7.90 -0.38 10.78
C PHE A 254 -7.04 -0.75 9.56
N VAL A 255 -7.13 0.07 8.53
CA VAL A 255 -6.34 -0.07 7.30
C VAL A 255 -5.48 1.18 7.10
N PRO A 256 -4.14 1.06 7.10
CA PRO A 256 -3.28 2.20 6.82
C PRO A 256 -3.55 2.79 5.43
N VAL A 257 -3.70 4.12 5.35
CA VAL A 257 -3.92 4.84 4.10
C VAL A 257 -2.74 5.74 3.79
N LEU A 258 -2.17 5.53 2.62
CA LEU A 258 -1.08 6.28 2.03
C LEU A 258 -1.58 6.95 0.76
N CYS A 259 -0.79 7.90 0.25
CA CYS A 259 -1.11 8.55 -1.01
C CYS A 259 0.12 8.96 -1.79
N GLY A 260 -0.08 9.21 -3.08
CA GLY A 260 0.99 9.61 -3.97
C GLY A 260 0.58 9.73 -5.43
N SER A 261 1.60 9.82 -6.27
CA SER A 261 1.47 9.70 -7.72
C SER A 261 2.61 8.82 -8.23
N ALA A 262 2.27 7.58 -8.57
CA ALA A 262 3.21 6.67 -9.22
C ALA A 262 3.67 7.20 -10.59
N PHE A 263 2.81 7.95 -11.31
CA PHE A 263 3.17 8.56 -12.58
C PHE A 263 4.21 9.67 -12.42
N LYS A 264 4.00 10.57 -11.45
CA LYS A 264 4.93 11.67 -11.12
C LYS A 264 6.05 11.25 -10.15
N ASN A 265 6.20 9.95 -9.88
CA ASN A 265 7.32 9.42 -9.10
C ASN A 265 7.38 9.96 -7.66
N LYS A 266 6.23 10.19 -7.03
CA LYS A 266 6.10 10.79 -5.69
C LYS A 266 5.27 9.86 -4.79
N GLY A 267 5.78 9.55 -3.60
CA GLY A 267 5.08 8.73 -2.59
C GLY A 267 5.26 7.21 -2.70
N VAL A 268 5.96 6.71 -3.72
CA VAL A 268 6.22 5.25 -3.85
C VAL A 268 7.30 4.76 -2.89
N GLN A 269 8.30 5.58 -2.56
CA GLN A 269 9.33 5.21 -1.58
C GLN A 269 8.74 5.11 -0.16
N PRO A 270 7.95 6.08 0.34
CA PRO A 270 7.21 5.92 1.59
C PRO A 270 6.24 4.73 1.60
N LEU A 271 5.65 4.38 0.44
CA LEU A 271 4.86 3.16 0.30
C LEU A 271 5.72 1.91 0.54
N LEU A 272 6.93 1.84 0.00
CA LEU A 272 7.86 0.71 0.23
C LEU A 272 8.30 0.61 1.70
N ASP A 273 8.57 1.75 2.34
CA ASP A 273 8.86 1.79 3.78
C ASP A 273 7.67 1.24 4.59
N ALA A 274 6.46 1.67 4.27
CA ALA A 274 5.25 1.23 4.94
C ALA A 274 4.91 -0.26 4.70
N VAL A 275 5.22 -0.80 3.51
CA VAL A 275 5.14 -2.24 3.23
C VAL A 275 6.04 -3.01 4.20
N VAL A 276 7.26 -2.54 4.42
CA VAL A 276 8.19 -3.18 5.36
C VAL A 276 7.67 -3.05 6.79
N ASP A 277 7.25 -1.85 7.19
CA ASP A 277 6.86 -1.55 8.57
C ASP A 277 5.55 -2.24 8.99
N TYR A 278 4.54 -2.25 8.12
CA TYR A 278 3.16 -2.58 8.52
C TYR A 278 2.59 -3.86 7.92
N LEU A 279 3.07 -4.32 6.75
CA LEU A 279 2.56 -5.56 6.14
C LEU A 279 3.20 -6.82 6.75
N PRO A 280 2.47 -7.95 6.77
CA PRO A 280 2.89 -9.19 7.41
C PRO A 280 4.14 -9.80 6.77
N SER A 281 4.89 -10.50 7.61
CA SER A 281 5.80 -11.54 7.18
C SER A 281 5.06 -12.90 7.13
N PRO A 282 5.64 -13.93 6.51
CA PRO A 282 5.08 -15.29 6.53
C PRO A 282 4.89 -15.88 7.94
N LEU A 283 5.51 -15.29 8.97
CA LEU A 283 5.35 -15.71 10.36
C LEU A 283 4.12 -15.08 11.03
N ASP A 284 3.58 -14.01 10.47
CA ASP A 284 2.43 -13.28 10.98
C ASP A 284 1.10 -13.85 10.45
N ILE A 285 1.16 -14.72 9.43
CA ILE A 285 0.00 -15.34 8.78
C ILE A 285 -0.17 -16.78 9.25
N PRO A 286 -1.40 -17.24 9.53
CA PRO A 286 -1.66 -18.63 9.87
C PRO A 286 -1.15 -19.58 8.77
N PRO A 287 -0.58 -20.74 9.12
CA PRO A 287 -0.20 -21.74 8.13
C PRO A 287 -1.36 -22.13 7.22
N VAL A 288 -1.07 -22.40 5.95
CA VAL A 288 -2.07 -22.85 4.99
C VAL A 288 -2.45 -24.29 5.33
N GLU A 289 -3.75 -24.51 5.52
CA GLU A 289 -4.33 -25.84 5.71
C GLU A 289 -4.54 -26.54 4.37
N GLY A 290 -3.99 -27.74 4.23
CA GLY A 290 -4.22 -28.66 3.11
C GLY A 290 -5.18 -29.78 3.49
N LEU A 291 -5.94 -30.28 2.51
CA LEU A 291 -6.66 -31.54 2.65
C LEU A 291 -5.80 -32.67 2.10
N LYS A 292 -5.63 -33.75 2.86
CA LYS A 292 -5.07 -34.99 2.33
C LYS A 292 -6.01 -35.59 1.28
N LEU A 293 -5.45 -36.45 0.43
CA LEU A 293 -6.19 -37.13 -0.65
C LEU A 293 -7.38 -37.97 -0.15
N ASP A 294 -7.43 -38.29 1.14
CA ASP A 294 -8.56 -38.97 1.80
C ASP A 294 -9.76 -38.05 2.10
N GLY A 295 -9.61 -36.73 1.92
CA GLY A 295 -10.67 -35.73 2.05
C GLY A 295 -11.06 -35.37 3.48
N GLU A 296 -10.46 -35.99 4.50
CA GLU A 296 -10.88 -35.84 5.90
C GLU A 296 -9.76 -35.28 6.81
N THR A 297 -8.49 -35.45 6.44
CA THR A 297 -7.37 -35.03 7.29
C THR A 297 -6.81 -33.69 6.86
N VAL A 298 -6.77 -32.72 7.78
CA VAL A 298 -6.14 -31.41 7.59
C VAL A 298 -4.64 -31.51 7.93
N GLU A 299 -3.77 -30.96 7.07
CA GLU A 299 -2.31 -30.82 7.28
C GLU A 299 -1.87 -29.36 7.17
#